data_AF-A0A661Z9R4-F1
#
_entry.id   AF-A0A661Z9R4-F1
#
_cell.length_a   1.000
_cell.length_b   1.000
_cell.length_c   1.000
_cell.angle_alpha   90.00
_cell.angle_beta   90.00
_cell.angle_gamma   90.00
#
_symmetry.space_group_name_H-M   'P 1'
#
loop_
_entity.id
_entity.type
_entity.pdbx_description
1 polymer ?
#
loop_
_entity_poly.entity_id
_entity_poly.type
_entity_poly.pdbx_seq_one_letter_code
_entity_poly.pdbx_strand_id
1 'polypeptide(L)'
;MRGVKIGKHSHVARLVSMDDRNPRLIEIGDGVAITTGVMILCHQRDLSNYKPRMYAMHCPFKSGKVIIKDGAHIGIGAIIMPGVTIGEGAVIGAGAVVTKDIPPYTLAVGIPAKVIKKYS
;
A
#
# COMPACT_ATOMS: atom_id res chain seq x y z
N MET A 1 3.64 11.83 -12.17
CA MET A 1 3.31 10.42 -11.82
C MET A 1 3.09 9.64 -13.11
N ARG A 2 3.95 8.65 -13.40
CA ARG A 2 4.08 7.98 -14.71
C ARG A 2 2.99 6.91 -14.99
N GLY A 3 1.72 7.23 -14.71
CA GLY A 3 0.58 6.33 -14.96
C GLY A 3 -0.18 5.83 -13.73
N VAL A 4 0.16 6.32 -12.54
CA VAL A 4 -0.68 6.16 -11.33
C VAL A 4 -2.00 6.87 -11.56
N LYS A 5 -3.13 6.21 -11.27
CA LYS A 5 -4.44 6.87 -11.28
C LYS A 5 -4.70 7.48 -9.91
N ILE A 6 -5.02 8.77 -9.88
CA ILE A 6 -5.33 9.49 -8.65
C ILE A 6 -6.64 10.24 -8.84
N GLY A 7 -7.57 10.00 -7.93
CA GLY A 7 -8.83 10.70 -7.84
C GLY A 7 -8.70 12.16 -7.44
N LYS A 8 -9.81 12.88 -7.51
CA LYS A 8 -9.91 14.31 -7.16
C LYS A 8 -9.75 14.50 -5.65
N HIS A 9 -9.29 15.69 -5.26
CA HIS A 9 -9.14 16.09 -3.85
C HIS A 9 -8.18 15.21 -3.01
N SER A 10 -7.47 14.29 -3.65
CA SER A 10 -6.46 13.46 -2.99
C SER A 10 -5.15 14.23 -2.83
N HIS A 11 -4.52 14.06 -1.67
CA HIS A 11 -3.25 14.68 -1.33
C HIS A 11 -2.16 13.62 -1.21
N VAL A 12 -1.05 13.85 -1.92
CA VAL A 12 0.16 13.03 -1.82
C VAL A 12 1.28 13.91 -1.29
N ALA A 13 1.70 13.64 -0.07
CA ALA A 13 2.74 14.40 0.60
C ALA A 13 4.14 14.14 0.00
N ARG A 14 5.14 14.87 0.52
CA ARG A 14 6.54 14.72 0.10
C ARG A 14 7.08 13.33 0.45
N LEU A 15 8.10 12.90 -0.29
CA LEU A 15 8.82 11.64 -0.04
C LEU A 15 7.95 10.37 -0.10
N VAL A 16 6.75 10.45 -0.66
CA VAL A 16 5.97 9.26 -0.98
C VAL A 16 6.65 8.54 -2.14
N SER A 17 7.04 7.28 -1.91
CA SER A 17 7.61 6.42 -2.92
C SER A 17 6.52 5.53 -3.51
N MET A 18 6.35 5.59 -4.81
CA MET A 18 5.42 4.76 -5.56
C MET A 18 6.23 3.89 -6.51
N ASP A 19 5.84 2.64 -6.64
CA ASP A 19 6.51 1.67 -7.49
C ASP A 19 6.74 2.18 -8.93
N ASP A 20 8.00 2.36 -9.29
CA ASP A 20 8.40 2.89 -10.60
C ASP A 20 8.33 1.85 -11.72
N ARG A 21 8.30 0.55 -11.41
CA ARG A 21 8.32 -0.50 -12.43
C ARG A 21 6.95 -0.67 -13.08
N ASN A 22 5.89 -0.59 -12.27
CA ASN A 22 4.52 -0.78 -12.74
C ASN A 22 3.56 0.26 -12.10
N PRO A 23 3.76 1.58 -12.35
CA PRO A 23 2.96 2.63 -11.72
C PRO A 23 1.46 2.55 -12.07
N ARG A 24 1.09 1.92 -13.20
CA ARG A 24 -0.31 1.67 -13.60
C ARG A 24 -1.06 0.69 -12.68
N LEU A 25 -0.33 -0.03 -11.83
CA LEU A 25 -0.91 -0.93 -10.84
C LEU A 25 -1.31 -0.21 -9.55
N ILE A 26 -1.09 1.10 -9.45
CA ILE A 26 -1.53 1.92 -8.32
C ILE A 26 -2.77 2.71 -8.74
N GLU A 27 -3.86 2.48 -8.03
CA GLU A 27 -5.08 3.26 -8.13
C GLU A 27 -5.42 3.89 -6.78
N ILE A 28 -5.53 5.22 -6.77
CA ILE A 28 -5.88 6.02 -5.61
C ILE A 28 -7.22 6.71 -5.91
N GLY A 29 -8.17 6.56 -5.01
CA GLY A 29 -9.51 7.13 -5.09
C GLY A 29 -9.55 8.63 -4.82
N ASP A 30 -10.76 9.16 -4.67
CA ASP A 30 -11.06 10.56 -4.36
C ASP A 30 -10.89 10.86 -2.86
N GLY A 31 -10.37 12.04 -2.52
CA GLY A 31 -10.26 12.51 -1.13
C GLY A 31 -9.31 11.70 -0.24
N VAL A 32 -8.33 10.99 -0.83
CA VAL A 32 -7.35 10.18 -0.11
C VAL A 32 -6.22 11.06 0.43
N ALA A 33 -5.86 10.89 1.70
CA ALA A 33 -4.71 11.56 2.30
C ALA A 33 -3.53 10.59 2.45
N ILE A 34 -2.47 10.77 1.66
CA ILE A 34 -1.23 10.00 1.74
C ILE A 34 -0.14 10.89 2.32
N THR A 35 0.33 10.53 3.52
CA THR A 35 1.28 11.36 4.27
C THR A 35 2.74 11.03 3.95
N THR A 36 3.66 11.81 4.52
CA THR A 36 5.08 11.80 4.15
C THR A 36 5.73 10.42 4.29
N GLY A 37 6.63 10.06 3.37
CA GLY A 37 7.44 8.85 3.50
C GLY A 37 6.68 7.54 3.29
N VAL A 38 5.40 7.56 2.92
CA VAL A 38 4.65 6.35 2.60
C VAL A 38 5.27 5.65 1.39
N MET A 39 5.33 4.32 1.46
CA MET A 39 5.83 3.48 0.37
C MET A 39 4.70 2.61 -0.18
N ILE A 40 4.42 2.72 -1.48
CA ILE A 40 3.40 1.93 -2.18
C ILE A 40 4.11 1.03 -3.17
N LEU A 41 4.11 -0.27 -2.89
CA LEU A 41 4.81 -1.29 -3.68
C LEU A 41 3.81 -2.10 -4.49
N CYS A 42 4.09 -2.28 -5.78
CA CYS A 42 3.33 -3.12 -6.69
C CYS A 42 4.09 -4.36 -7.13
N HIS A 43 5.39 -4.49 -6.81
CA HIS A 43 6.15 -5.70 -7.06
C HIS A 43 7.07 -6.08 -5.89
N GLN A 44 7.34 -7.37 -5.79
CA GLN A 44 8.32 -7.95 -4.86
C GLN A 44 8.89 -9.26 -5.45
N ARG A 45 9.96 -9.79 -4.87
CA ARG A 45 10.44 -11.13 -5.22
C ARG A 45 9.41 -12.17 -4.74
N ASP A 46 9.12 -13.17 -5.57
CA ASP A 46 8.34 -14.31 -5.14
C ASP A 46 9.26 -15.34 -4.48
N LEU A 47 9.12 -15.47 -3.16
CA LEU A 47 9.92 -16.36 -2.32
C LEU A 47 9.22 -17.70 -2.03
N SER A 48 8.11 -17.99 -2.71
CA SER A 48 7.33 -19.24 -2.54
C SER A 48 8.19 -20.50 -2.66
N ASN A 49 9.22 -20.47 -3.51
CA ASN A 49 10.16 -21.57 -3.75
C ASN A 49 11.59 -21.27 -3.25
N TYR A 50 11.77 -20.28 -2.38
CA TYR A 50 13.09 -19.92 -1.85
C TYR A 50 13.63 -21.02 -0.91
N LYS A 51 14.89 -21.39 -1.09
CA LYS A 51 15.56 -22.44 -0.30
C LYS A 51 16.95 -21.98 0.16
N PRO A 52 17.50 -22.57 1.24
CA PRO A 52 18.89 -22.32 1.63
C PRO A 52 19.86 -22.49 0.45
N ARG A 53 20.90 -21.65 0.39
CA ARG A 53 21.91 -21.59 -0.70
C ARG A 53 21.40 -21.04 -2.05
N MET A 54 20.16 -20.61 -2.15
CA MET A 54 19.70 -19.79 -3.29
C MET A 54 19.97 -18.32 -3.02
N TYR A 55 20.31 -17.56 -4.08
CA TYR A 55 20.30 -16.09 -4.01
C TYR A 55 18.89 -15.58 -4.28
N ALA A 56 18.31 -14.81 -3.36
CA ALA A 56 16.97 -14.23 -3.53
C ALA A 56 16.85 -13.35 -4.80
N MET A 57 17.97 -12.84 -5.31
CA MET A 57 18.04 -12.11 -6.57
C MET A 57 17.66 -12.95 -7.80
N HIS A 58 17.79 -14.27 -7.73
CA HIS A 58 17.39 -15.20 -8.78
C HIS A 58 15.91 -15.61 -8.69
N CYS A 59 15.21 -15.27 -7.60
CA CYS A 59 13.78 -15.51 -7.50
C CYS A 59 13.03 -14.62 -8.49
N PRO A 60 11.97 -15.13 -9.15
CA PRO A 60 11.16 -14.31 -10.05
C PRO A 60 10.48 -13.16 -9.30
N PHE A 61 10.00 -12.17 -10.04
CA PHE A 61 9.16 -11.13 -9.47
C PHE A 61 7.69 -11.53 -9.54
N LYS A 62 6.93 -11.17 -8.51
CA LYS A 62 5.47 -11.11 -8.56
C LYS A 62 5.03 -9.67 -8.42
N SER A 63 3.94 -9.33 -9.10
CA SER A 63 3.32 -8.02 -9.01
C SER A 63 1.89 -8.15 -8.51
N GLY A 64 1.38 -7.11 -7.84
CA GLY A 64 0.02 -7.05 -7.36
C GLY A 64 -0.48 -5.62 -7.41
N LYS A 65 -1.71 -5.46 -7.91
CA LYS A 65 -2.38 -4.16 -7.97
C LYS A 65 -2.63 -3.64 -6.55
N VAL A 66 -2.31 -2.38 -6.31
CA VAL A 66 -2.64 -1.69 -5.05
C VAL A 66 -3.78 -0.73 -5.32
N ILE A 67 -4.83 -0.85 -4.53
CA ILE A 67 -6.03 -0.01 -4.63
C ILE A 67 -6.23 0.69 -3.31
N ILE A 68 -6.20 2.01 -3.29
CA ILE A 68 -6.54 2.84 -2.13
C ILE A 68 -7.86 3.53 -2.45
N LYS A 69 -8.95 3.10 -1.81
CA LYS A 69 -10.30 3.62 -2.08
C LYS A 69 -10.53 5.00 -1.47
N ASP A 70 -11.65 5.60 -1.85
CA ASP A 70 -12.02 6.97 -1.52
C ASP A 70 -11.99 7.25 -0.01
N GLY A 71 -11.58 8.47 0.35
CA GLY A 71 -11.55 8.95 1.73
C GLY A 71 -10.55 8.26 2.67
N ALA A 72 -9.74 7.32 2.18
CA ALA A 72 -8.76 6.62 3.01
C ALA A 72 -7.63 7.56 3.49
N HIS A 73 -7.08 7.25 4.67
CA HIS A 73 -5.94 7.95 5.24
C HIS A 73 -4.76 6.99 5.41
N ILE A 74 -3.60 7.35 4.85
CA ILE A 74 -2.37 6.58 4.97
C ILE A 74 -1.36 7.36 5.83
N GLY A 75 -1.16 6.88 7.06
CA GLY A 75 -0.28 7.50 8.06
C GLY A 75 1.20 7.47 7.70
N ILE A 76 1.96 8.35 8.35
CA ILE A 76 3.33 8.70 7.96
C ILE A 76 4.23 7.46 7.95
N GLY A 77 5.01 7.28 6.88
CA GLY A 77 5.94 6.15 6.75
C GLY A 77 5.29 4.76 6.66
N ALA A 78 3.97 4.66 6.45
CA ALA A 78 3.34 3.36 6.24
C ALA A 78 3.80 2.71 4.92
N ILE A 79 3.81 1.37 4.89
CA ILE A 79 4.22 0.56 3.74
C ILE A 79 3.02 -0.27 3.28
N ILE A 80 2.61 -0.09 2.03
CA ILE A 80 1.53 -0.86 1.40
C ILE A 80 2.15 -1.90 0.47
N MET A 81 1.92 -3.18 0.77
CA MET A 81 2.50 -4.29 0.02
C MET A 81 1.73 -4.61 -1.27
N PRO A 82 2.38 -5.31 -2.24
CA PRO A 82 1.74 -5.64 -3.51
C PRO A 82 0.45 -6.45 -3.32
N GLY A 83 -0.59 -6.08 -4.07
CA GLY A 83 -1.86 -6.79 -4.09
C GLY A 83 -2.88 -6.35 -3.03
N VAL A 84 -2.55 -5.33 -2.22
CA VAL A 84 -3.41 -4.85 -1.13
C VAL A 84 -4.47 -3.86 -1.63
N THR A 85 -5.70 -4.05 -1.14
CA THR A 85 -6.78 -3.06 -1.19
C THR A 85 -6.98 -2.41 0.18
N ILE A 86 -6.89 -1.07 0.22
CA ILE A 86 -7.30 -0.26 1.37
C ILE A 86 -8.75 0.20 1.13
N GLY A 87 -9.65 -0.21 2.03
CA GLY A 87 -11.06 0.10 1.97
C GLY A 87 -11.37 1.59 2.10
N GLU A 88 -12.58 1.95 1.67
CA GLU A 88 -13.09 3.32 1.73
C GLU A 88 -13.09 3.85 3.16
N GLY A 89 -12.60 5.07 3.37
CA GLY A 89 -12.51 5.69 4.70
C GLY A 89 -11.61 4.94 5.71
N ALA A 90 -10.84 3.94 5.28
CA ALA A 90 -9.95 3.22 6.17
C ALA A 90 -8.75 4.08 6.56
N VAL A 91 -8.29 3.92 7.80
CA VAL A 91 -7.16 4.65 8.38
C VAL A 91 -6.03 3.67 8.64
N ILE A 92 -4.87 3.94 8.06
CA ILE A 92 -3.63 3.22 8.30
C ILE A 92 -2.77 4.03 9.25
N GLY A 93 -2.38 3.46 10.38
CA GLY A 93 -1.51 4.11 11.35
C GLY A 93 -0.10 4.38 10.81
N ALA A 94 0.58 5.33 11.44
CA ALA A 94 1.97 5.64 11.14
C ALA A 94 2.88 4.40 11.23
N GLY A 95 3.80 4.25 10.28
CA GLY A 95 4.78 3.16 10.23
C GLY A 95 4.21 1.75 10.03
N ALA A 96 2.90 1.61 9.79
CA ALA A 96 2.28 0.30 9.63
C ALA A 96 2.74 -0.40 8.34
N VAL A 97 2.89 -1.73 8.37
CA VAL A 97 3.18 -2.53 7.18
C VAL A 97 1.95 -3.35 6.82
N VAL A 98 1.25 -2.91 5.78
CA VAL A 98 -0.01 -3.50 5.33
C VAL A 98 0.28 -4.64 4.36
N THR A 99 0.08 -5.87 4.83
CA THR A 99 0.35 -7.10 4.07
C THR A 99 -0.90 -7.80 3.54
N LYS A 100 -2.09 -7.30 3.91
CA LYS A 100 -3.41 -7.85 3.55
C LYS A 100 -4.40 -6.70 3.40
N ASP A 101 -5.50 -6.97 2.70
CA ASP A 101 -6.59 -6.00 2.52
C ASP A 101 -7.12 -5.47 3.86
N ILE A 102 -7.43 -4.18 3.87
CA ILE A 102 -8.00 -3.48 5.03
C ILE A 102 -9.46 -3.13 4.73
N PRO A 103 -10.42 -3.58 5.56
CA PRO A 103 -11.84 -3.28 5.33
C PRO A 103 -12.15 -1.78 5.41
N PRO A 104 -13.21 -1.32 4.71
CA PRO A 104 -13.69 0.06 4.81
C PRO A 104 -13.97 0.49 6.25
N TYR A 105 -13.80 1.78 6.53
CA TYR A 105 -14.15 2.40 7.82
C TYR A 105 -13.53 1.66 9.02
N THR A 106 -12.26 1.28 8.90
CA THR A 106 -11.49 0.66 9.99
C THR A 106 -10.17 1.36 10.24
N LEU A 107 -9.65 1.24 11.46
CA LEU A 107 -8.30 1.64 11.81
C LEU A 107 -7.40 0.40 11.89
N ALA A 108 -6.33 0.38 11.10
CA ALA A 108 -5.32 -0.67 11.11
C ALA A 108 -3.93 -0.14 11.46
N VAL A 109 -3.22 -0.83 12.36
CA VAL A 109 -1.89 -0.41 12.85
C VAL A 109 -0.94 -1.59 13.01
N GLY A 110 0.37 -1.32 13.04
CA GLY A 110 1.41 -2.31 13.38
C GLY A 110 2.09 -3.00 12.20
N ILE A 111 2.95 -3.98 12.52
CA ILE A 111 3.74 -4.77 11.57
C ILE A 111 3.60 -6.26 11.96
N PRO A 112 2.81 -7.07 11.23
CA PRO A 112 1.90 -6.67 10.16
C PRO A 112 0.74 -5.83 10.68
N ALA A 113 0.18 -4.97 9.83
CA ALA A 113 -0.97 -4.14 10.17
C ALA A 113 -2.19 -5.01 10.50
N LYS A 114 -2.84 -4.72 11.63
CA LYS A 114 -4.07 -5.40 12.07
C LYS A 114 -5.13 -4.36 12.39
N VAL A 115 -6.38 -4.68 12.05
CA VAL A 115 -7.54 -3.85 12.42
C VAL A 115 -7.69 -3.86 13.95
N ILE A 116 -7.74 -2.68 14.54
CA ILE A 116 -7.93 -2.48 16.00
C ILE A 116 -9.23 -1.75 16.34
N LYS A 117 -9.86 -1.10 15.35
CA LYS A 117 -11.13 -0.39 15.53
C LYS A 117 -11.93 -0.41 14.24
N LYS A 118 -13.25 -0.50 14.37
CA LYS A 118 -14.22 -0.23 13.31
C LYS A 118 -14.96 1.05 13.65
N TYR A 119 -15.18 1.91 12.66
CA TYR A 119 -16.03 3.08 12.79
C TYR A 119 -17.46 2.67 12.41
N SER A 120 -18.44 3.15 13.16
CA SER A 120 -19.88 2.89 13.00
C SER A 120 -20.58 4.17 12.57
#